data_AF-A0A958RLC9-F1
#
_entry.id   AF-A0A958RLC9-F1
#
_cell.length_a   1.000
_cell.length_b   1.000
_cell.length_c   1.000
_cell.angle_alpha   90.00
_cell.angle_beta   90.00
_cell.angle_gamma   90.00
#
_symmetry.space_group_name_H-M   'P 1'
#
loop_
_entity.id
_entity.type
_entity.pdbx_description
1 polymer ?
#
loop_
_entity_poly.entity_id
_entity_poly.type
_entity_poly.pdbx_seq_one_letter_code
_entity_poly.pdbx_strand_id
1 'polypeptide(L)'
;TGHLAHKDVAAALTQELVSESIQAANKLRKLLPKKQRDKPLALLGLNPHAGEEGIIGVEENDVLIPALKDARRHKIPIQGPLVPDAAFFKENWNQYSVFVCPYHDQGLIPFKMIHGQDSGVHVTMGLPFVRTSVDHGTAKNIFGKNRANPSSMIEAIKWAIMLAKQGEGKGSA
;
A
#
# COMPACT_ATOMS: atom_id res chain seq x y z
N THR A 1 7.04 -5.65 2.83
CA THR A 1 6.94 -6.73 3.84
C THR A 1 5.88 -6.37 4.89
N GLY A 2 5.47 -7.33 5.73
CA GLY A 2 4.52 -7.11 6.83
C GLY A 2 5.21 -6.90 8.18
N HIS A 3 4.71 -7.57 9.23
CA HIS A 3 5.34 -7.54 10.56
C HIS A 3 6.63 -8.38 10.59
N LEU A 4 7.77 -7.73 10.33
CA LEU A 4 9.11 -8.29 10.47
C LEU A 4 9.95 -7.38 11.37
N ALA A 5 10.97 -7.95 12.04
CA ALA A 5 11.97 -7.12 12.68
C ALA A 5 12.71 -6.31 11.62
N HIS A 6 13.00 -5.03 11.90
CA HIS A 6 13.52 -4.13 10.88
C HIS A 6 14.84 -4.62 10.26
N LYS A 7 15.71 -5.24 11.05
CA LYS A 7 16.97 -5.85 10.58
C LYS A 7 16.81 -6.95 9.52
N ASP A 8 15.63 -7.58 9.45
CA ASP A 8 15.37 -8.71 8.55
C ASP A 8 14.67 -8.26 7.25
N VAL A 9 14.33 -6.96 7.14
CA VAL A 9 13.57 -6.42 6.00
C VAL A 9 14.33 -6.58 4.67
N ALA A 10 15.59 -6.19 4.63
CA ALA A 10 16.39 -6.22 3.40
C ALA A 10 16.53 -7.65 2.86
N ALA A 11 16.88 -8.60 3.75
CA ALA A 11 17.03 -10.01 3.38
C ALA A 11 15.71 -10.67 2.94
N ALA A 12 14.57 -10.22 3.47
CA ALA A 12 13.26 -10.74 3.10
C ALA A 12 12.72 -10.17 1.78
N LEU A 13 13.33 -9.10 1.25
CA LEU A 13 12.86 -8.43 0.05
C LEU A 13 13.41 -9.12 -1.19
N THR A 14 12.60 -9.96 -1.84
CA THR A 14 12.96 -10.61 -3.12
C THR A 14 12.21 -9.99 -4.29
N GLN A 15 12.69 -10.23 -5.51
CA GLN A 15 12.05 -9.71 -6.73
C GLN A 15 10.62 -10.27 -6.84
N GLU A 16 10.42 -11.54 -6.50
CA GLU A 16 9.13 -12.22 -6.52
C GLU A 16 8.14 -11.55 -5.56
N LEU A 17 8.56 -11.31 -4.31
CA LEU A 17 7.72 -10.67 -3.30
C LEU A 17 7.29 -9.26 -3.74
N VAL A 18 8.22 -8.51 -4.34
CA VAL A 18 7.93 -7.15 -4.83
C VAL A 18 6.99 -7.20 -6.03
N SER A 19 7.20 -8.13 -6.97
CA SER A 19 6.30 -8.36 -8.11
C SER A 19 4.90 -8.74 -7.67
N GLU A 20 4.75 -9.66 -6.71
CA GLU A 20 3.45 -10.02 -6.13
C GLU A 20 2.77 -8.82 -5.47
N SER A 21 3.52 -8.01 -4.72
CA SER A 21 3.02 -6.79 -4.08
C SER A 21 2.54 -5.77 -5.12
N ILE A 22 3.28 -5.57 -6.21
CA ILE A 22 2.89 -4.72 -7.33
C ILE A 22 1.61 -5.25 -8.00
N GLN A 23 1.50 -6.57 -8.20
CA GLN A 23 0.30 -7.17 -8.76
C GLN A 23 -0.93 -6.99 -7.85
N ALA A 24 -0.76 -7.16 -6.54
CA ALA A 24 -1.81 -6.90 -5.55
C ALA A 24 -2.25 -5.42 -5.57
N ALA A 25 -1.30 -4.49 -5.60
CA ALA A 25 -1.58 -3.06 -5.73
C ALA A 25 -2.27 -2.71 -7.06
N ASN A 26 -1.89 -3.36 -8.16
CA ASN A 26 -2.51 -3.22 -9.47
C ASN A 26 -3.97 -3.74 -9.47
N LYS A 27 -4.25 -4.85 -8.77
CA LYS A 27 -5.60 -5.36 -8.58
C LYS A 27 -6.45 -4.36 -7.78
N LEU A 28 -5.93 -3.83 -6.67
CA LEU A 28 -6.61 -2.80 -5.89
C LEU A 28 -6.89 -1.55 -6.72
N ARG A 29 -5.89 -1.04 -7.45
CA ARG A 29 -6.03 0.15 -8.32
C ARG A 29 -7.20 0.00 -9.28
N LYS A 30 -7.38 -1.17 -9.88
CA LYS A 30 -8.46 -1.45 -10.84
C LYS A 30 -9.87 -1.40 -10.22
N LEU A 31 -9.98 -1.49 -8.89
CA LEU A 31 -11.20 -1.39 -8.09
C LEU A 31 -11.42 0.01 -7.49
N LEU A 32 -10.50 0.95 -7.73
CA LEU A 32 -10.67 2.33 -7.29
C LEU A 32 -11.54 3.12 -8.28
N PRO A 33 -12.18 4.22 -7.83
CA PRO A 33 -12.87 5.15 -8.73
C PRO A 33 -11.95 5.63 -9.87
N LYS A 34 -12.52 5.88 -11.06
CA LYS A 34 -11.77 6.22 -12.28
C LYS A 34 -10.67 7.28 -12.05
N LYS A 35 -11.00 8.37 -11.35
CA LYS A 35 -10.06 9.46 -11.01
C LYS A 35 -8.79 8.97 -10.29
N GLN A 36 -8.89 7.94 -9.46
CA GLN A 36 -7.74 7.34 -8.79
C GLN A 36 -7.15 6.19 -9.60
N ARG A 37 -7.97 5.35 -10.24
CA ARG A 37 -7.54 4.19 -11.02
C ARG A 37 -6.62 4.52 -12.19
N ASP A 38 -6.83 5.68 -12.81
CA ASP A 38 -6.10 6.10 -14.01
C ASP A 38 -4.69 6.65 -13.69
N LYS A 39 -4.37 6.85 -12.40
CA LYS A 39 -3.02 7.25 -11.94
C LYS A 39 -2.07 6.05 -11.88
N PRO A 40 -0.75 6.26 -11.91
CA PRO A 40 0.21 5.18 -11.74
C PRO A 40 0.29 4.71 -10.27
N LEU A 41 0.78 3.49 -10.09
CA LEU A 41 1.32 3.02 -8.81
C LEU A 41 2.66 3.72 -8.53
N ALA A 42 3.01 3.87 -7.26
CA ALA A 42 4.34 4.32 -6.82
C ALA A 42 5.03 3.18 -6.07
N LEU A 43 6.21 2.76 -6.52
CA LEU A 43 7.11 1.89 -5.74
C LEU A 43 8.14 2.77 -5.04
N LEU A 44 8.29 2.65 -3.73
CA LEU A 44 9.34 3.33 -2.98
C LEU A 44 10.65 2.54 -2.99
N GLY A 45 11.77 3.25 -2.88
CA GLY A 45 13.06 2.64 -2.54
C GLY A 45 13.05 2.05 -1.12
N LEU A 46 13.90 1.04 -0.91
CA LEU A 46 14.14 0.49 0.43
C LEU A 46 15.06 1.43 1.21
N ASN A 47 16.15 1.85 0.56
CA ASN A 47 17.22 2.62 1.15
C ASN A 47 16.94 4.13 1.11
N PRO A 48 17.59 4.93 1.98
CA PRO A 48 17.63 6.39 1.84
C PRO A 48 17.99 6.80 0.41
N HIS A 49 17.37 7.87 -0.09
CA HIS A 49 17.60 8.34 -1.46
C HIS A 49 17.38 7.29 -2.56
N ALA A 50 16.60 6.23 -2.26
CA ALA A 50 16.43 5.08 -3.16
C ALA A 50 17.79 4.50 -3.62
N GLY A 51 18.71 4.36 -2.68
CA GLY A 51 20.00 3.69 -2.89
C GLY A 51 21.09 4.54 -3.53
N GLU A 52 20.79 5.77 -3.97
CA GLU A 52 21.75 6.69 -4.60
C GLU A 52 22.61 5.96 -5.66
N GLU A 53 21.95 5.37 -6.65
CA GLU A 53 22.56 4.57 -7.73
C GLU A 53 23.42 3.37 -7.27
N GLY A 54 23.19 2.87 -6.06
CA GLY A 54 23.93 1.75 -5.47
C GLY A 54 25.00 2.16 -4.47
N ILE A 55 25.16 3.47 -4.21
CA ILE A 55 26.08 3.98 -3.18
C ILE A 55 25.56 3.64 -1.78
N ILE A 56 24.24 3.64 -1.58
CA ILE A 56 23.58 3.40 -0.29
C ILE A 56 22.77 2.10 -0.37
N GLY A 57 23.45 0.95 -0.38
CA GLY A 57 22.80 -0.35 -0.57
C GLY A 57 22.50 -0.66 -2.03
N VAL A 58 22.18 -1.91 -2.33
CA VAL A 58 22.05 -2.44 -3.71
C VAL A 58 20.69 -3.02 -4.02
N GLU A 59 19.80 -3.09 -3.01
CA GLU A 59 18.48 -3.71 -3.11
C GLU A 59 17.59 -3.04 -4.16
N GLU A 60 17.76 -1.74 -4.42
CA GLU A 60 17.10 -1.09 -5.55
C GLU A 60 17.48 -1.71 -6.88
N ASN A 61 18.78 -1.91 -7.12
CA ASN A 61 19.32 -2.42 -8.38
C ASN A 61 19.03 -3.92 -8.54
N ASP A 62 19.18 -4.68 -7.46
CA ASP A 62 19.11 -6.14 -7.49
C ASP A 62 17.66 -6.66 -7.40
N VAL A 63 16.75 -5.91 -6.77
CA VAL A 63 15.40 -6.38 -6.45
C VAL A 63 14.31 -5.46 -7.01
N LEU A 64 14.33 -4.16 -6.67
CA LEU A 64 13.21 -3.27 -6.96
C LEU A 64 13.11 -2.88 -8.44
N ILE A 65 14.23 -2.50 -9.07
CA ILE A 65 14.29 -2.12 -10.49
C ILE A 65 13.92 -3.29 -11.40
N PRO A 66 14.41 -4.53 -11.17
CA PRO A 66 13.96 -5.70 -11.92
C PRO A 66 12.45 -5.94 -11.83
N ALA A 67 11.86 -5.90 -10.62
CA ALA A 67 10.41 -6.04 -10.43
C ALA A 67 9.61 -4.91 -11.13
N LEU A 68 10.12 -3.68 -11.07
CA LEU A 68 9.53 -2.53 -11.76
C LEU A 68 9.55 -2.70 -13.29
N LYS A 69 10.66 -3.17 -13.85
CA LYS A 69 10.80 -3.45 -15.29
C LYS A 69 9.82 -4.54 -15.73
N ASP A 70 9.68 -5.61 -14.94
CA ASP A 70 8.70 -6.67 -15.20
C ASP A 70 7.25 -6.13 -15.19
N ALA A 71 6.90 -5.32 -14.19
CA ALA A 71 5.58 -4.71 -14.10
C ALA A 71 5.26 -3.82 -15.33
N ARG A 72 6.24 -3.02 -15.78
CA ARG A 72 6.11 -2.17 -16.98
C ARG A 72 5.93 -3.00 -18.25
N ARG A 73 6.65 -4.12 -18.39
CA ARG A 73 6.46 -5.07 -19.50
C ARG A 73 5.03 -5.62 -19.54
N HIS A 74 4.42 -5.84 -18.39
CA HIS A 74 3.01 -6.22 -18.24
C HIS A 74 2.03 -5.05 -18.32
N LYS A 75 2.47 -3.88 -18.81
CA LYS A 75 1.65 -2.66 -18.98
C LYS A 75 0.99 -2.18 -17.69
N ILE A 76 1.59 -2.46 -16.53
CA ILE A 76 1.16 -1.89 -15.26
C ILE A 76 1.72 -0.46 -15.19
N PRO A 77 0.87 0.57 -15.05
CA PRO A 77 1.34 1.94 -14.88
C PRO A 77 1.98 2.06 -13.48
N ILE A 78 3.30 2.20 -13.44
CA ILE A 78 4.08 2.27 -12.19
C ILE A 78 5.32 3.16 -12.35
N GLN A 79 5.60 3.95 -11.32
CA GLN A 79 6.78 4.80 -11.18
C GLN A 79 7.59 4.39 -9.96
N GLY A 80 8.91 4.65 -10.00
CA GLY A 80 9.84 4.36 -8.92
C GLY A 80 11.18 3.78 -9.39
N PRO A 81 12.02 3.29 -8.45
CA PRO A 81 11.86 3.47 -7.00
C PRO A 81 11.86 4.97 -6.63
N LEU A 82 10.85 5.42 -5.89
CA LEU A 82 10.76 6.80 -5.43
C LEU A 82 11.59 6.98 -4.15
N VAL A 83 12.19 8.15 -4.00
CA VAL A 83 12.92 8.56 -2.81
C VAL A 83 11.95 8.63 -1.61
N PRO A 84 12.13 7.82 -0.55
CA PRO A 84 11.09 7.61 0.46
C PRO A 84 10.65 8.84 1.25
N ASP A 85 11.57 9.73 1.64
CA ASP A 85 11.30 10.93 2.44
C ASP A 85 10.56 12.02 1.64
N ALA A 86 10.75 12.06 0.32
CA ALA A 86 10.04 12.98 -0.58
C ALA A 86 8.74 12.39 -1.16
N ALA A 87 8.58 11.05 -1.16
CA ALA A 87 7.45 10.38 -1.81
C ALA A 87 6.08 10.79 -1.24
N PHE A 88 6.03 11.12 0.06
CA PHE A 88 4.81 11.45 0.78
C PHE A 88 4.56 12.96 0.96
N PHE A 89 5.24 13.83 0.21
CA PHE A 89 4.86 15.23 0.16
C PHE A 89 3.43 15.41 -0.36
N LYS A 90 2.75 16.45 0.12
CA LYS A 90 1.31 16.68 -0.12
C LYS A 90 0.98 16.78 -1.60
N GLU A 91 1.92 17.31 -2.38
CA GLU A 91 1.85 17.45 -3.83
C GLU A 91 1.80 16.09 -4.54
N ASN A 92 2.36 15.05 -3.93
CA ASN A 92 2.44 13.69 -4.46
C ASN A 92 1.24 12.80 -4.08
N TRP A 93 0.46 13.16 -3.05
CA TRP A 93 -0.68 12.36 -2.59
C TRP A 93 -1.71 12.11 -3.68
N ASN A 94 -1.90 13.09 -4.57
CA ASN A 94 -2.83 13.00 -5.68
C ASN A 94 -2.18 12.61 -7.01
N GLN A 95 -0.90 12.27 -7.05
CA GLN A 95 -0.23 11.85 -8.29
C GLN A 95 -0.31 10.33 -8.50
N TYR A 96 -0.45 9.56 -7.41
CA TYR A 96 -0.42 8.11 -7.43
C TYR A 96 -1.74 7.49 -6.95
N SER A 97 -2.05 6.29 -7.42
CA SER A 97 -3.22 5.53 -6.93
C SER A 97 -2.93 4.82 -5.62
N VAL A 98 -1.77 4.17 -5.55
CA VAL A 98 -1.36 3.29 -4.45
C VAL A 98 0.16 3.38 -4.35
N PHE A 99 0.65 3.56 -3.13
CA PHE A 99 2.07 3.45 -2.79
C PHE A 99 2.39 2.02 -2.35
N VAL A 100 3.45 1.45 -2.92
CA VAL A 100 4.00 0.14 -2.58
C VAL A 100 5.29 0.41 -1.80
N CYS A 101 5.26 0.09 -0.51
CA CYS A 101 6.35 0.38 0.41
C CYS A 101 7.10 -0.91 0.75
N PRO A 102 8.44 -0.96 0.60
CA PRO A 102 9.26 -2.11 1.00
C PRO A 102 9.01 -2.63 2.42
N TYR A 103 8.68 -1.79 3.40
CA TYR A 103 8.42 -2.21 4.77
C TYR A 103 7.26 -1.49 5.46
N HIS A 104 6.79 -2.09 6.56
CA HIS A 104 5.59 -1.71 7.29
C HIS A 104 5.56 -0.24 7.73
N ASP A 105 6.56 0.19 8.50
CA ASP A 105 6.57 1.54 9.07
C ASP A 105 6.78 2.63 8.02
N GLN A 106 7.45 2.32 6.89
CA GLN A 106 7.64 3.27 5.78
C GLN A 106 6.32 3.78 5.22
N GLY A 107 5.32 2.90 5.12
CA GLY A 107 3.99 3.25 4.62
C GLY A 107 3.02 3.68 5.72
N LEU A 108 3.07 3.03 6.90
CA LEU A 108 2.09 3.29 7.95
C LEU A 108 2.35 4.57 8.74
N ILE A 109 3.60 5.00 8.91
CA ILE A 109 3.88 6.29 9.56
C ILE A 109 3.22 7.45 8.80
N PRO A 110 3.50 7.68 7.50
CA PRO A 110 2.86 8.78 6.77
C PRO A 110 1.34 8.61 6.69
N PHE A 111 0.84 7.38 6.52
CA PHE A 111 -0.59 7.11 6.53
C PHE A 111 -1.27 7.57 7.83
N LYS A 112 -0.71 7.22 8.99
CA LYS A 112 -1.26 7.59 10.30
C LYS A 112 -1.09 9.07 10.61
N MET A 113 -0.03 9.72 10.11
CA MET A 113 0.12 11.17 10.23
C MET A 113 -1.00 11.93 9.50
N ILE A 114 -1.49 11.40 8.38
CA ILE A 114 -2.56 12.02 7.58
C ILE A 114 -3.94 11.69 8.15
N HIS A 115 -4.16 10.43 8.53
CA HIS A 115 -5.51 9.90 8.81
C HIS A 115 -5.84 9.73 10.30
N GLY A 116 -4.86 9.88 11.19
CA GLY A 116 -5.01 9.55 12.60
C GLY A 116 -5.44 8.10 12.82
N GLN A 117 -6.28 7.85 13.81
CA GLN A 117 -6.87 6.53 14.08
C GLN A 117 -8.31 6.40 13.54
N ASP A 118 -8.87 7.46 12.98
CA ASP A 118 -10.32 7.58 12.81
C ASP A 118 -10.81 7.25 11.39
N SER A 119 -9.97 7.43 10.37
CA SER A 119 -10.38 7.30 8.96
C SER A 119 -9.61 6.24 8.17
N GLY A 120 -8.58 5.64 8.76
CA GLY A 120 -7.81 4.58 8.12
C GLY A 120 -8.58 3.27 7.99
N VAL A 121 -8.39 2.57 6.86
CA VAL A 121 -8.96 1.25 6.59
C VAL A 121 -7.87 0.30 6.12
N HIS A 122 -7.77 -0.86 6.75
CA HIS A 122 -6.91 -1.95 6.30
C HIS A 122 -7.68 -2.81 5.30
N VAL A 123 -7.23 -2.87 4.06
CA VAL A 123 -7.75 -3.77 3.02
C VAL A 123 -6.78 -4.94 2.81
N THR A 124 -7.27 -6.18 2.85
CA THR A 124 -6.44 -7.36 2.57
C THR A 124 -6.63 -7.80 1.12
N MET A 125 -5.54 -7.81 0.37
CA MET A 125 -5.49 -8.29 -1.01
C MET A 125 -5.01 -9.74 -1.07
N GLY A 126 -5.49 -10.51 -2.05
CA GLY A 126 -5.07 -11.90 -2.30
C GLY A 126 -6.03 -12.97 -1.78
N LEU A 127 -7.03 -12.59 -0.98
CA LEU A 127 -8.12 -13.48 -0.58
C LEU A 127 -9.14 -13.66 -1.72
N PRO A 128 -9.90 -14.79 -1.75
CA PRO A 128 -10.97 -15.00 -2.73
C PRO A 128 -12.22 -14.15 -2.46
N PHE A 129 -12.19 -13.26 -1.46
CA PHE A 129 -13.27 -12.36 -1.08
C PHE A 129 -12.72 -11.01 -0.58
N VAL A 130 -13.58 -9.99 -0.55
CA VAL A 130 -13.23 -8.67 0.00
C VAL A 130 -13.12 -8.75 1.51
N ARG A 131 -11.98 -8.33 2.07
CA ARG A 131 -11.78 -8.20 3.51
C ARG A 131 -11.23 -6.82 3.85
N THR A 132 -11.98 -6.09 4.67
CA THR A 132 -11.55 -4.82 5.28
C THR A 132 -11.49 -4.96 6.80
N SER A 133 -10.76 -4.07 7.46
CA SER A 133 -10.62 -4.02 8.91
C SER A 133 -10.35 -2.59 9.36
N VAL A 134 -10.69 -2.31 10.61
CA VAL A 134 -10.30 -1.08 11.31
C VAL A 134 -8.78 -0.93 11.41
N ASP A 135 -8.30 0.30 11.57
CA ASP A 135 -6.88 0.65 11.72
C ASP A 135 -6.45 0.89 13.20
N HIS A 136 -7.31 0.51 14.15
CA HIS A 136 -7.01 0.60 15.59
C HIS A 136 -6.94 -0.78 16.25
N GLY A 137 -6.29 -0.82 17.42
CA GLY A 137 -6.24 -2.01 18.28
C GLY A 137 -7.49 -2.17 19.15
N THR A 138 -7.42 -3.05 20.16
CA THR A 138 -8.57 -3.43 20.98
C THR A 138 -9.01 -2.38 22.00
N ALA A 139 -8.21 -1.33 22.24
CA ALA A 139 -8.51 -0.22 23.16
C ALA A 139 -9.05 -0.66 24.54
N LYS A 140 -8.34 -1.58 25.23
CA LYS A 140 -8.81 -2.22 26.49
C LYS A 140 -9.17 -1.21 27.59
N ASN A 141 -8.48 -0.09 27.62
CA ASN A 141 -8.68 1.00 28.58
C ASN A 141 -10.07 1.67 28.50
N ILE A 142 -10.80 1.53 27.38
CA ILE A 142 -12.14 2.11 27.17
C ILE A 142 -13.26 1.07 27.05
N PHE A 143 -12.96 -0.22 27.28
CA PHE A 143 -13.96 -1.29 27.21
C PHE A 143 -15.10 -1.04 28.21
N GLY A 144 -16.36 -1.15 27.74
CA GLY A 144 -17.55 -0.93 28.56
C GLY A 144 -17.81 0.53 28.96
N LYS A 145 -16.97 1.49 28.55
CA LYS A 145 -17.10 2.90 28.95
C LYS A 145 -17.94 3.75 27.98
N ASN A 146 -18.39 3.17 26.87
CA ASN A 146 -19.12 3.87 25.80
C ASN A 146 -18.37 5.11 25.24
N ARG A 147 -17.04 5.02 25.10
CA ARG A 147 -16.16 6.10 24.60
C ARG A 147 -15.47 5.77 23.27
N ALA A 148 -15.80 4.65 22.64
CA ALA A 148 -15.16 4.24 21.40
C ALA A 148 -15.63 5.12 20.24
N ASN A 149 -14.71 5.56 19.38
CA ASN A 149 -15.05 6.22 18.14
C ASN A 149 -15.37 5.17 17.06
N PRO A 150 -16.59 5.11 16.51
CA PRO A 150 -16.95 4.12 15.49
C PRO A 150 -16.47 4.48 14.08
N SER A 151 -15.83 5.64 13.87
CA SER A 151 -15.53 6.17 12.52
C SER A 151 -14.75 5.20 11.64
N SER A 152 -13.67 4.58 12.16
CA SER A 152 -12.85 3.63 11.38
C SER A 152 -13.65 2.38 10.97
N MET A 153 -14.56 1.90 11.83
CA MET A 153 -15.45 0.78 11.51
C MET A 153 -16.42 1.15 10.38
N ILE A 154 -17.00 2.34 10.45
CA ILE A 154 -17.90 2.84 9.41
C ILE A 154 -17.16 2.94 8.07
N GLU A 155 -15.95 3.49 8.05
CA GLU A 155 -15.13 3.57 6.84
C GLU A 155 -14.74 2.19 6.31
N ALA A 156 -14.40 1.23 7.18
CA ALA A 156 -14.10 -0.14 6.77
C ALA A 156 -15.29 -0.81 6.07
N ILE A 157 -16.51 -0.60 6.56
CA ILE A 157 -17.75 -1.10 5.93
C ILE A 157 -17.99 -0.42 4.58
N LYS A 158 -17.84 0.91 4.50
CA LYS A 158 -18.00 1.65 3.23
C LYS A 158 -17.03 1.16 2.16
N TRP A 159 -15.78 0.94 2.52
CA TRP A 159 -14.77 0.37 1.63
C TRP A 159 -15.14 -1.04 1.16
N ALA A 160 -15.63 -1.91 2.06
CA ALA A 160 -16.07 -3.25 1.70
C ALA A 160 -17.18 -3.22 0.65
N ILE A 161 -18.19 -2.36 0.86
CA ILE A 161 -19.31 -2.18 -0.09
C ILE A 161 -18.81 -1.64 -1.44
N MET A 162 -17.93 -0.64 -1.43
CA MET A 162 -17.37 -0.06 -2.64
C MET A 162 -16.60 -1.09 -3.47
N LEU A 163 -15.72 -1.86 -2.81
CA LEU A 163 -14.89 -2.87 -3.47
C LEU A 163 -15.74 -4.04 -3.99
N ALA A 164 -16.76 -4.48 -3.24
CA ALA A 164 -17.66 -5.55 -3.67
C ALA A 164 -18.43 -5.17 -4.95
N LYS A 165 -19.02 -3.96 -5.00
CA LYS A 165 -19.75 -3.47 -6.18
C LYS A 165 -18.88 -3.37 -7.43
N GLN A 166 -17.61 -3.00 -7.29
CA GLN A 166 -16.68 -2.93 -8.42
C GLN A 166 -16.17 -4.31 -8.87
N GLY A 167 -16.25 -5.33 -8.02
CA GLY A 167 -15.94 -6.72 -8.35
C GLY A 167 -17.05 -7.40 -9.17
N GLU A 168 -18.31 -7.14 -8.86
CA GLU A 168 -19.48 -7.75 -9.51
C GLU A 168 -19.60 -7.37 -11.00
N GLY A 169 -19.16 -6.16 -11.39
CA GLY A 169 -19.23 -5.68 -12.78
C GLY A 169 -18.27 -6.37 -13.77
N LYS A 170 -17.48 -7.36 -13.35
CA LYS A 170 -16.55 -8.11 -14.21
C LYS A 170 -16.81 -9.62 -14.26
N GLY A 171 -17.87 -10.10 -13.61
CA GLY A 171 -18.29 -11.50 -13.60
C GLY A 171 -19.31 -11.88 -14.68
N SER A 172 -19.78 -10.92 -15.48
CA SER A 172 -20.77 -11.13 -16.55
C SER A 172 -20.35 -10.40 -17.84
N ALA A 173 -19.40 -10.97 -18.57
CA ALA A 173 -19.17 -10.73 -20.00
C ALA A 173 -18.22 -11.80 -20.56
#